data_AF-U4R1F3-F1
#
_entry.id   AF-U4R1F3-F1
#
_cell.length_a   1.000
_cell.length_b   1.000
_cell.length_c   1.000
_cell.angle_alpha   90.00
_cell.angle_beta   90.00
_cell.angle_gamma   90.00
#
_symmetry.space_group_name_H-M   'P 1'
#
loop_
_entity.id
_entity.type
_entity.pdbx_description
1 polymer ?
#
loop_
_entity_poly.entity_id
_entity_poly.type
_entity_poly.pdbx_seq_one_letter_code
_entity_poly.pdbx_strand_id
1 'polypeptide(L)'
;MLFLQIALALPLLILIETILFKRFLLKGVVYRRTISETSVFEGDKISMIEDIENNSFLPIAWMKAESRISPNLEFNAIKNMQVSQGGYHRSVFSIMPFYRLKRTHTVTCLKRGEYNVGNVTLTAGDILGFVTKILSYDNEVRLLVYPSPLSENRMVDCYRSLQGDAVVRRFINPDPFLVAGVREYQAGDPVSSINWKSTARTNSLQVYKYDYSADTKLLILFNIDSSSSQDNYPNEKECEKIELGIHFCASIVDKTIKQGISTGFCCNGHFRDQKEIVNIPSRCSKIQLFTIFEAMAKLQLHRVVSFYTMIKNIKNSIPKDTDILIVSLYNDEKIQEQVHELKRSGHDVETWIITESEVE
;
A
#
# COMPACT_ATOMS: atom_id res chain seq x y z
N MET A 1 -0.99 -31.95 64.70
CA MET A 1 -0.26 -32.65 63.62
C MET A 1 -0.63 -32.16 62.23
N LEU A 2 -1.92 -32.01 61.87
CA LEU A 2 -2.36 -31.52 60.56
C LEU A 2 -1.73 -30.17 60.14
N PHE A 3 -1.66 -29.18 61.03
CA PHE A 3 -1.02 -27.89 60.73
C PHE A 3 0.46 -27.99 60.36
N LEU A 4 1.22 -28.88 61.02
CA LEU A 4 2.64 -29.08 60.73
C LEU A 4 2.85 -29.77 59.38
N GLN A 5 1.95 -30.70 59.02
CA GLN A 5 1.97 -31.39 57.73
C GLN A 5 1.66 -30.44 56.57
N ILE A 6 0.66 -29.56 56.74
CA ILE A 6 0.32 -28.55 55.74
C ILE A 6 1.46 -27.53 55.59
N ALA A 7 2.04 -27.07 56.70
CA ALA A 7 3.14 -26.11 56.70
C ALA A 7 4.40 -26.63 55.98
N LEU A 8 4.64 -27.95 55.98
CA LEU A 8 5.78 -28.56 55.30
C LEU A 8 5.45 -29.01 53.86
N ALA A 9 4.20 -29.41 53.59
CA ALA A 9 3.78 -29.85 52.27
C ALA A 9 3.61 -28.69 51.27
N LEU A 10 3.14 -27.53 51.73
CA LEU A 10 2.94 -26.35 50.88
C LEU A 10 4.25 -25.86 50.21
N PRO A 11 5.36 -25.60 50.94
CA PRO A 11 6.60 -25.16 50.30
C PRO A 11 7.22 -26.23 49.41
N LEU A 12 7.05 -27.51 49.74
CA LEU A 12 7.49 -28.61 48.89
C LEU A 12 6.72 -28.64 47.56
N LEU A 13 5.40 -28.42 47.60
CA LEU A 13 4.55 -28.36 46.40
C LEU A 13 4.92 -27.16 45.52
N ILE A 14 5.16 -25.99 46.13
CA ILE A 14 5.63 -24.79 45.41
C ILE A 14 6.99 -25.06 44.76
N LEU A 15 7.93 -25.70 45.47
CA LEU A 15 9.24 -26.04 44.93
C LEU A 15 9.12 -26.99 43.71
N ILE A 16 8.27 -28.02 43.81
CA ILE A 16 8.02 -28.97 42.71
C ILE A 16 7.41 -28.24 41.51
N GLU A 17 6.40 -27.38 41.75
CA GLU A 17 5.75 -26.58 40.73
C GLU A 17 6.77 -25.67 40.00
N THR A 18 7.56 -24.91 40.75
CA THR A 18 8.59 -24.03 40.21
C THR A 18 9.63 -24.80 39.37
N ILE A 19 10.08 -25.99 39.83
CA ILE A 19 11.04 -26.82 39.08
C ILE A 19 10.42 -27.35 37.78
N LEU A 20 9.18 -27.83 37.83
CA LEU A 20 8.47 -28.35 36.66
C LEU A 20 8.26 -27.24 35.62
N PHE A 21 7.74 -26.09 36.03
CA PHE A 21 7.53 -24.94 35.14
C PHE A 21 8.87 -24.42 34.59
N LYS A 22 9.91 -24.29 35.40
CA LYS A 22 11.24 -23.87 34.90
C LYS A 22 11.78 -24.81 33.82
N ARG A 23 11.55 -26.12 33.93
CA ARG A 23 12.05 -27.09 32.95
C ARG A 23 11.18 -27.24 31.71
N PHE A 24 9.85 -27.22 31.85
CA PHE A 24 8.91 -27.60 30.79
C PHE A 24 8.01 -26.46 30.29
N LEU A 25 7.96 -25.30 30.94
CA LEU A 25 7.21 -24.14 30.44
C LEU A 25 7.71 -23.75 29.04
N LEU A 26 6.75 -23.50 28.13
CA LEU A 26 6.92 -23.24 26.70
C LEU A 26 7.58 -24.37 25.88
N LYS A 27 7.99 -25.49 26.50
CA LYS A 27 8.57 -26.62 25.77
C LYS A 27 7.46 -27.38 25.05
N GLY A 28 7.51 -27.44 23.72
CA GLY A 28 6.49 -28.07 22.89
C GLY A 28 5.32 -27.16 22.52
N VAL A 29 5.40 -25.87 22.85
CA VAL A 29 4.47 -24.87 22.33
C VAL A 29 4.85 -24.53 20.90
N VAL A 30 3.89 -24.67 19.99
CA VAL A 30 4.03 -24.26 18.59
C VAL A 30 3.08 -23.10 18.36
N TYR A 31 3.65 -21.98 17.91
CA TYR A 31 2.91 -20.80 17.54
C TYR A 31 3.04 -20.55 16.05
N ARG A 32 1.92 -20.37 15.36
CA ARG A 32 1.87 -20.02 13.95
C ARG A 32 0.94 -18.82 13.77
N ARG A 33 1.33 -17.91 12.90
CA ARG A 33 0.47 -16.80 12.48
C ARG A 33 0.35 -16.83 10.96
N THR A 34 -0.89 -16.74 10.48
CA THR A 34 -1.20 -16.73 9.05
C THR A 34 -2.14 -15.58 8.75
N ILE A 35 -2.05 -15.04 7.54
CA ILE A 35 -2.94 -14.01 7.02
C ILE A 35 -3.74 -14.59 5.87
N SER A 36 -4.98 -14.14 5.70
CA SER A 36 -5.85 -14.59 4.60
C SER A 36 -5.28 -14.23 3.24
N GLU A 37 -4.73 -13.01 3.12
CA GLU A 37 -4.21 -12.45 1.88
C GLU A 37 -2.91 -11.71 2.16
N THR A 38 -1.94 -11.82 1.26
CA THR A 38 -0.62 -11.17 1.37
C THR A 38 -0.56 -9.79 0.75
N SER A 39 -1.52 -9.47 -0.12
CA SER A 39 -1.60 -8.21 -0.87
C SER A 39 -3.04 -7.74 -0.96
N VAL A 40 -3.34 -6.55 -0.46
CA VAL A 40 -4.69 -5.97 -0.41
C VAL A 40 -4.64 -4.47 -0.70
N PHE A 41 -5.78 -3.83 -0.95
CA PHE A 41 -5.86 -2.38 -1.08
C PHE A 41 -6.08 -1.71 0.26
N GLU A 42 -5.71 -0.44 0.35
CA GLU A 42 -6.08 0.41 1.46
C GLU A 42 -7.60 0.48 1.64
N GLY A 43 -8.06 0.33 2.88
CA GLY A 43 -9.46 0.20 3.27
C GLY A 43 -9.95 -1.26 3.40
N ASP A 44 -9.23 -2.22 2.82
CA ASP A 44 -9.62 -3.62 2.87
C ASP A 44 -9.45 -4.23 4.27
N LYS A 45 -10.23 -5.29 4.53
CA LYS A 45 -10.19 -6.05 5.78
C LYS A 45 -9.63 -7.45 5.52
N ILE A 46 -8.60 -7.81 6.27
CA ILE A 46 -8.00 -9.15 6.23
C ILE A 46 -8.26 -9.91 7.52
N SER A 47 -8.19 -11.24 7.43
CA SER A 47 -8.24 -12.11 8.59
C SER A 47 -6.83 -12.56 8.96
N MET A 48 -6.40 -12.21 10.18
CA MET A 48 -5.16 -12.69 10.78
C MET A 48 -5.48 -13.81 11.77
N ILE A 49 -4.97 -15.01 11.50
CA ILE A 49 -5.23 -16.21 12.30
C ILE A 49 -3.99 -16.54 13.12
N GLU A 50 -4.15 -16.53 14.44
CA GLU A 50 -3.17 -17.02 15.41
C GLU A 50 -3.53 -18.46 15.78
N ASP A 51 -2.58 -19.36 15.61
CA ASP A 51 -2.74 -20.80 15.83
C ASP A 51 -1.69 -21.28 16.82
N ILE A 52 -2.15 -21.75 17.97
CA ILE A 52 -1.32 -22.07 19.12
C ILE A 52 -1.61 -23.50 19.54
N GLU A 53 -0.58 -24.33 19.51
CA GLU A 53 -0.63 -25.73 19.94
C GLU A 53 0.24 -25.91 21.19
N ASN A 54 -0.34 -26.42 22.26
CA ASN A 54 0.42 -26.85 23.43
C ASN A 54 0.65 -28.36 23.38
N ASN A 55 1.77 -28.81 22.84
CA ASN A 55 2.14 -30.23 22.82
C ASN A 55 2.84 -30.69 24.10
N SER A 56 2.73 -29.92 25.18
CA SER A 56 3.27 -30.24 26.50
C SER A 56 2.22 -30.85 27.41
N PHE A 57 2.69 -31.60 28.42
CA PHE A 57 1.85 -32.09 29.50
C PHE A 57 1.49 -30.99 30.52
N LEU A 58 2.24 -29.89 30.56
CA LEU A 58 1.94 -28.78 31.48
C LEU A 58 0.86 -27.85 30.90
N PRO A 59 -0.15 -27.45 31.71
CA PRO A 59 -1.06 -26.39 31.34
C PRO A 59 -0.32 -25.05 31.33
N ILE A 60 -0.69 -24.18 30.40
CA ILE A 60 -0.22 -22.81 30.34
C ILE A 60 -1.33 -21.94 30.91
N ALA A 61 -1.19 -21.59 32.19
CA ALA A 61 -2.19 -20.82 32.93
C ALA A 61 -2.45 -19.46 32.25
N TRP A 62 -1.38 -18.77 31.88
CA TRP A 62 -1.42 -17.56 31.08
C TRP A 62 -0.23 -17.50 30.12
N MET A 63 -0.49 -17.04 28.91
CA MET A 63 0.51 -16.70 27.92
C MET A 63 0.10 -15.42 27.21
N LYS A 64 1.04 -14.51 27.12
CA LYS A 64 0.92 -13.22 26.45
C LYS A 64 1.68 -13.30 25.14
N ALA A 65 0.99 -13.15 24.02
CA ALA A 65 1.60 -12.96 22.71
C ALA A 65 1.62 -11.46 22.40
N GLU A 66 2.81 -10.91 22.25
CA GLU A 66 3.02 -9.51 21.86
C GLU A 66 3.63 -9.44 20.49
N SER A 67 3.11 -8.53 19.67
CA SER A 67 3.63 -8.26 18.34
C SER A 67 3.65 -6.77 18.13
N ARG A 68 4.77 -6.25 17.61
CA ARG A 68 4.83 -4.85 17.18
C ARG A 68 4.17 -4.77 15.82
N ILE A 69 3.02 -4.09 15.76
CA ILE A 69 2.24 -3.92 14.53
C ILE A 69 2.05 -2.43 14.28
N SER A 70 2.16 -2.02 13.02
CA SER A 70 1.98 -0.62 12.65
C SER A 70 0.60 -0.11 13.11
N PRO A 71 0.50 1.14 13.60
CA PRO A 71 -0.79 1.76 13.93
C PRO A 71 -1.72 1.88 12.72
N ASN A 72 -1.17 1.81 11.49
CA ASN A 72 -1.95 1.81 10.25
C ASN A 72 -2.69 0.48 9.99
N LEU A 73 -2.52 -0.53 10.85
CA LEU A 73 -3.28 -1.78 10.82
C LEU A 73 -4.19 -1.81 12.06
N GLU A 74 -5.47 -1.55 11.83
CA GLU A 74 -6.45 -1.47 12.90
C GLU A 74 -7.04 -2.85 13.20
N PHE A 75 -6.87 -3.32 14.43
CA PHE A 75 -7.47 -4.56 14.89
C PHE A 75 -8.85 -4.26 15.43
N ASN A 76 -9.88 -4.74 14.72
CA ASN A 76 -11.26 -4.71 15.20
C ASN A 76 -11.41 -5.75 16.32
N ALA A 77 -11.01 -5.40 17.53
CA ALA A 77 -11.08 -6.32 18.64
C ALA A 77 -12.35 -6.12 19.48
N ILE A 78 -13.12 -7.20 19.53
CA ILE A 78 -14.18 -7.48 20.50
C ILE A 78 -13.66 -7.20 21.93
N LYS A 79 -14.17 -6.14 22.56
CA LYS A 79 -14.29 -5.78 24.00
C LYS A 79 -13.17 -6.12 25.04
N ASN A 80 -12.13 -6.89 24.74
CA ASN A 80 -11.15 -7.41 25.71
C ASN A 80 -9.69 -7.32 25.23
N MET A 81 -9.40 -6.58 24.16
CA MET A 81 -8.03 -6.23 23.79
C MET A 81 -7.83 -4.74 23.98
N GLN A 82 -7.03 -4.39 24.97
CA GLN A 82 -6.46 -3.06 25.03
C GLN A 82 -5.45 -2.96 23.88
N VAL A 83 -5.87 -2.37 22.76
CA VAL A 83 -4.96 -1.74 21.80
C VAL A 83 -4.32 -0.59 22.57
N SER A 84 -3.26 -0.89 23.32
CA SER A 84 -2.48 0.13 24.01
C SER A 84 -1.88 1.04 22.96
N GLN A 85 -2.20 2.33 23.06
CA GLN A 85 -1.56 3.42 22.33
C GLN A 85 -0.05 3.14 22.22
N GLY A 86 0.45 2.78 21.03
CA GLY A 86 1.87 2.43 20.85
C GLY A 86 2.22 1.38 19.80
N GLY A 87 1.27 0.85 19.02
CA GLY A 87 1.59 -0.08 17.93
C GLY A 87 2.00 -1.48 18.42
N TYR A 88 1.43 -1.94 19.53
CA TYR A 88 1.60 -3.31 20.01
C TYR A 88 0.26 -4.03 20.05
N HIS A 89 0.18 -5.17 19.36
CA HIS A 89 -0.94 -6.10 19.46
C HIS A 89 -0.64 -7.12 20.57
N ARG A 90 -1.49 -7.15 21.60
CA ARG A 90 -1.35 -8.04 22.75
C ARG A 90 -2.54 -8.99 22.83
N SER A 91 -2.27 -10.28 22.66
CA SER A 91 -3.23 -11.35 22.93
C SER A 91 -2.84 -12.07 24.23
N VAL A 92 -3.82 -12.39 25.07
CA VAL A 92 -3.63 -13.24 26.25
C VAL A 92 -4.42 -14.52 26.08
N PHE A 93 -3.79 -15.65 26.41
CA PHE A 93 -4.31 -17.00 26.23
C PHE A 93 -4.10 -17.84 27.48
N SER A 94 -4.99 -18.81 27.67
CA SER A 94 -4.81 -19.93 28.59
C SER A 94 -5.02 -21.21 27.80
N ILE A 95 -4.08 -22.15 27.88
CA ILE A 95 -4.06 -23.32 26.99
C ILE A 95 -3.77 -24.57 27.81
N MET A 96 -4.69 -25.53 27.76
CA MET A 96 -4.56 -26.81 28.44
C MET A 96 -3.53 -27.72 27.75
N PRO A 97 -3.06 -28.79 28.43
CA PRO A 97 -2.18 -29.77 27.82
C PRO A 97 -2.79 -30.38 26.56
N PHE A 98 -1.98 -30.58 25.52
CA PHE A 98 -2.38 -31.18 24.23
C PHE A 98 -3.56 -30.50 23.54
N TYR A 99 -3.76 -29.20 23.82
CA TYR A 99 -4.84 -28.41 23.24
C TYR A 99 -4.32 -27.47 22.14
N ARG A 100 -5.15 -27.29 21.10
CA ARG A 100 -4.91 -26.34 20.01
C ARG A 100 -5.96 -25.24 20.05
N LEU A 101 -5.52 -24.00 20.07
CA LEU A 101 -6.36 -22.81 20.05
C LEU A 101 -6.12 -22.04 18.76
N LYS A 102 -7.18 -21.76 18.01
CA LYS A 102 -7.17 -20.87 16.86
C LYS A 102 -7.98 -19.62 17.18
N ARG A 103 -7.38 -18.45 16.96
CA ARG A 103 -8.04 -17.15 17.12
C ARG A 103 -7.90 -16.34 15.84
N THR A 104 -9.04 -15.90 15.31
CA THR A 104 -9.10 -15.05 14.12
C THR A 104 -9.32 -13.60 14.55
N HIS A 105 -8.52 -12.70 14.00
CA HIS A 105 -8.64 -11.26 14.18
C HIS A 105 -8.94 -10.61 12.83
N THR A 106 -9.89 -9.69 12.81
CA THR A 106 -10.14 -8.86 11.62
C THR A 106 -9.27 -7.61 11.71
N VAL A 107 -8.44 -7.40 10.68
CA VAL A 107 -7.52 -6.27 10.59
C VAL A 107 -7.94 -5.39 9.42
N THR A 108 -8.19 -4.11 9.66
CA THR A 108 -8.44 -3.11 8.62
C THR A 108 -7.12 -2.44 8.23
N CYS A 109 -6.82 -2.41 6.94
CA CYS A 109 -5.62 -1.77 6.41
C CYS A 109 -5.88 -0.28 6.15
N LEU A 110 -5.41 0.62 7.03
CA LEU A 110 -5.76 2.04 6.97
C LEU A 110 -4.89 2.87 6.02
N LYS A 111 -3.62 2.50 5.83
CA LYS A 111 -2.69 3.21 4.94
C LYS A 111 -1.87 2.22 4.12
N ARG A 112 -1.54 2.58 2.88
CA ARG A 112 -0.58 1.84 2.05
C ARG A 112 0.76 1.60 2.77
N GLY A 113 1.45 0.53 2.40
CA GLY A 113 2.73 0.19 3.02
C GLY A 113 3.08 -1.28 2.92
N GLU A 114 4.36 -1.59 3.20
CA GLU A 114 4.81 -2.94 3.50
C GLU A 114 4.88 -3.14 5.03
N TYR A 115 4.09 -4.08 5.53
CA TYR A 115 4.00 -4.38 6.96
C TYR A 115 4.50 -5.80 7.24
N ASN A 116 5.42 -5.94 8.20
CA ASN A 116 5.75 -7.25 8.76
C ASN A 116 4.86 -7.51 9.99
N VAL A 117 4.02 -8.53 9.90
CA VAL A 117 3.08 -8.94 10.96
C VAL A 117 3.43 -10.29 11.58
N GLY A 118 4.57 -10.90 11.21
CA GLY A 118 4.92 -12.23 11.67
C GLY A 118 5.73 -12.28 12.98
N ASN A 119 6.33 -11.16 13.40
CA ASN A 119 7.17 -11.09 14.59
C ASN A 119 6.33 -11.15 15.86
N VAL A 120 6.53 -12.18 16.68
CA VAL A 120 5.77 -12.40 17.91
C VAL A 120 6.67 -12.82 19.05
N THR A 121 6.54 -12.15 20.18
CA THR A 121 7.16 -12.52 21.45
C THR A 121 6.11 -13.12 22.36
N LEU A 122 6.28 -14.39 22.69
CA LEU A 122 5.47 -15.08 23.69
C LEU A 122 6.12 -14.93 25.05
N THR A 123 5.34 -14.51 26.04
CA THR A 123 5.72 -14.49 27.45
C THR A 123 4.72 -15.36 28.21
N ALA A 124 5.18 -16.39 28.89
CA ALA A 124 4.34 -17.23 29.73
C ALA A 124 4.97 -17.35 31.12
N GLY A 125 4.14 -17.62 32.11
CA GLY A 125 4.59 -17.87 33.46
C GLY A 125 3.79 -18.94 34.18
N ASP A 126 4.26 -19.26 35.38
CA ASP A 126 3.57 -20.08 36.35
C ASP A 126 2.39 -19.32 36.99
N ILE A 127 1.59 -20.04 37.78
CA ILE A 127 0.39 -19.49 38.42
C ILE A 127 0.77 -18.53 39.56
N LEU A 128 1.88 -18.82 40.24
CA LEU A 128 2.38 -18.06 41.39
C LEU A 128 3.30 -16.89 40.98
N GLY A 129 3.76 -16.84 39.72
CA GLY A 129 4.57 -15.76 39.18
C GLY A 129 6.08 -15.87 39.47
N PHE A 130 6.57 -17.01 39.98
CA PHE A 130 7.99 -17.22 40.27
C PHE A 130 8.82 -17.52 39.01
N VAL A 131 8.20 -18.04 37.96
CA VAL A 131 8.87 -18.45 36.73
C VAL A 131 8.24 -17.75 35.55
N THR A 132 9.03 -16.95 34.84
CA THR A 132 8.66 -16.39 33.55
C THR A 132 9.61 -16.90 32.47
N LYS A 133 9.06 -17.27 31.32
CA LYS A 133 9.83 -17.57 30.11
C LYS A 133 9.34 -16.74 28.95
N ILE A 134 10.31 -16.36 28.10
CA ILE A 134 10.10 -15.59 26.90
C ILE A 134 10.59 -16.41 25.71
N LEU A 135 9.79 -16.46 24.64
CA LEU A 135 10.13 -17.12 23.39
C LEU A 135 9.74 -16.19 22.24
N SER A 136 10.71 -15.81 21.41
CA SER A 136 10.47 -14.95 20.25
C SER A 136 10.45 -15.79 18.97
N TYR A 137 9.44 -15.55 18.14
CA TYR A 137 9.32 -16.07 16.78
C TYR A 137 9.50 -14.91 15.81
N ASP A 138 10.47 -15.05 14.91
CA ASP A 138 10.71 -14.13 13.82
C ASP A 138 10.22 -14.78 12.53
N ASN A 139 8.90 -14.75 12.33
CA ASN A 139 8.31 -15.24 11.09
C ASN A 139 8.26 -14.07 10.11
N GLU A 140 8.77 -14.24 8.90
CA GLU A 140 8.60 -13.26 7.83
C GLU A 140 7.20 -13.39 7.21
N VAL A 141 6.19 -12.80 7.86
CA VAL A 141 4.85 -12.67 7.28
C VAL A 141 4.67 -11.23 6.82
N ARG A 142 4.85 -11.00 5.52
CA ARG A 142 4.74 -9.68 4.88
C ARG A 142 3.33 -9.48 4.34
N LEU A 143 2.75 -8.33 4.68
CA LEU A 143 1.50 -7.82 4.16
C LEU A 143 1.78 -6.56 3.35
N LEU A 144 1.40 -6.58 2.08
CA LEU A 144 1.53 -5.46 1.17
C LEU A 144 0.17 -4.78 1.02
N VAL A 145 0.10 -3.49 1.36
CA VAL A 145 -1.12 -2.69 1.20
C VAL A 145 -0.91 -1.70 0.08
N TYR A 146 -1.62 -1.90 -1.03
CA TYR A 146 -1.61 -1.02 -2.19
C TYR A 146 -2.35 0.30 -1.91
N PRO A 147 -1.92 1.43 -2.49
CA PRO A 147 -2.72 2.64 -2.47
C PRO A 147 -4.07 2.38 -3.14
N SER A 148 -5.15 2.83 -2.51
CA SER A 148 -6.47 2.81 -3.13
C SER A 148 -6.57 3.92 -4.19
N PRO A 149 -6.96 3.62 -5.44
CA PRO A 149 -7.26 4.65 -6.43
C PRO A 149 -8.33 5.63 -5.92
N LEU A 150 -8.15 6.91 -6.23
CA LEU A 150 -9.11 7.97 -5.98
C LEU A 150 -10.44 7.68 -6.69
N SER A 151 -11.54 8.09 -6.07
CA SER A 151 -12.85 8.05 -6.70
C SER A 151 -12.90 8.97 -7.93
N GLU A 152 -13.80 8.69 -8.87
CA GLU A 152 -13.95 9.48 -10.10
C GLU A 152 -14.17 10.96 -9.82
N ASN A 153 -14.97 11.31 -8.80
CA ASN A 153 -15.20 12.69 -8.41
C ASN A 153 -13.91 13.39 -7.94
N ARG A 154 -13.13 12.74 -7.08
CA ARG A 154 -11.84 13.30 -6.63
C ARG A 154 -10.85 13.45 -7.78
N MET A 155 -10.83 12.51 -8.72
CA MET A 155 -10.03 12.67 -9.92
C MET A 155 -10.45 13.89 -10.75
N VAL A 156 -11.76 14.14 -10.91
CA VAL A 156 -12.28 15.33 -11.62
C VAL A 156 -11.83 16.62 -10.95
N ASP A 157 -11.81 16.67 -9.62
CA ASP A 157 -11.35 17.85 -8.90
C ASP A 157 -9.84 18.09 -9.09
N CYS A 158 -9.01 17.03 -9.03
CA CYS A 158 -7.59 17.13 -9.40
C CYS A 158 -7.39 17.51 -10.89
N TYR A 159 -8.28 17.09 -11.79
CA TYR A 159 -8.23 17.51 -13.20
C TYR A 159 -8.66 18.97 -13.40
N ARG A 160 -9.54 19.51 -12.56
CA ARG A 160 -9.93 20.92 -12.61
C ARG A 160 -8.80 21.82 -12.14
N SER A 161 -8.00 21.41 -11.16
CA SER A 161 -6.80 22.17 -10.79
C SER A 161 -5.72 22.15 -11.89
N LEU A 162 -5.66 21.07 -12.68
CA LEU A 162 -4.85 21.00 -13.91
C LEU A 162 -5.33 21.96 -15.02
N GLN A 163 -6.59 22.44 -15.00
CA GLN A 163 -7.19 23.28 -16.06
C GLN A 163 -6.84 24.78 -15.96
N GLY A 164 -5.60 25.10 -15.60
CA GLY A 164 -5.00 26.40 -15.93
C GLY A 164 -4.35 26.33 -17.30
N ASP A 165 -5.04 26.77 -18.35
CA ASP A 165 -4.69 26.72 -19.78
C ASP A 165 -4.79 25.34 -20.48
N ALA A 166 -5.46 25.38 -21.64
CA ALA A 166 -6.20 24.28 -22.22
C ALA A 166 -5.36 23.27 -23.05
N VAL A 167 -4.90 22.14 -22.51
CA VAL A 167 -4.47 20.99 -23.36
C VAL A 167 -4.61 19.57 -22.72
N VAL A 168 -5.42 19.33 -21.68
CA VAL A 168 -5.63 17.93 -21.20
C VAL A 168 -6.61 17.18 -22.10
N ARG A 169 -6.18 16.74 -23.30
CA ARG A 169 -7.09 16.07 -24.25
C ARG A 169 -6.63 14.76 -24.85
N ARG A 170 -5.37 14.33 -24.74
CA ARG A 170 -4.88 13.21 -25.57
C ARG A 170 -4.77 11.84 -24.89
N PHE A 171 -4.30 11.74 -23.65
CA PHE A 171 -4.11 10.42 -23.02
C PHE A 171 -5.36 9.88 -22.28
N ILE A 172 -6.34 10.74 -21.97
CA ILE A 172 -7.57 10.36 -21.26
C ILE A 172 -8.78 10.26 -22.19
N ASN A 173 -8.80 11.07 -23.26
CA ASN A 173 -9.89 11.14 -24.21
C ASN A 173 -9.49 10.43 -25.53
N PRO A 174 -10.38 9.62 -26.11
CA PRO A 174 -10.11 8.95 -27.37
C PRO A 174 -9.91 9.98 -28.50
N ASP A 175 -9.03 9.66 -29.44
CA ASP A 175 -8.69 10.56 -30.55
C ASP A 175 -9.89 10.72 -31.50
N PRO A 176 -10.48 11.93 -31.66
CA PRO A 176 -11.62 12.14 -32.55
C PRO A 176 -11.30 11.95 -34.05
N PHE A 177 -10.03 11.78 -34.43
CA PHE A 177 -9.62 11.60 -35.81
C PHE A 177 -9.43 10.13 -36.23
N LEU A 178 -9.33 9.20 -35.28
CA LEU A 178 -9.11 7.78 -35.59
C LEU A 178 -10.34 6.96 -35.27
N VAL A 179 -11.07 6.53 -36.30
CA VAL A 179 -12.35 5.83 -36.16
C VAL A 179 -12.09 4.31 -36.22
N ALA A 180 -12.21 3.62 -35.07
CA ALA A 180 -12.18 2.16 -34.95
C ALA A 180 -13.40 1.48 -35.60
N GLY A 181 -14.53 2.19 -35.65
CA GLY A 181 -15.79 1.66 -36.16
C GLY A 181 -17.00 2.50 -35.77
N VAL A 182 -18.16 1.86 -35.65
CA VAL A 182 -19.40 2.48 -35.21
C VAL A 182 -20.08 1.59 -34.17
N ARG A 183 -20.75 2.23 -33.20
CA ARG A 183 -21.58 1.57 -32.20
C ARG A 183 -22.93 2.26 -32.07
N GLU A 184 -23.91 1.58 -31.50
CA GLU A 184 -25.23 2.15 -31.25
C GLU A 184 -25.16 3.28 -30.20
N TYR A 185 -25.99 4.30 -30.41
CA TYR A 185 -26.10 5.48 -29.56
C TYR A 185 -26.69 5.14 -28.20
N GLN A 186 -26.06 5.62 -27.13
CA GLN A 186 -26.58 5.53 -25.78
C GLN A 186 -26.89 6.91 -25.22
N ALA A 187 -27.89 6.98 -24.35
CA ALA A 187 -28.26 8.22 -23.68
C ALA A 187 -27.07 8.75 -22.86
N GLY A 188 -26.54 9.91 -23.26
CA GLY A 188 -25.31 10.50 -22.70
C GLY A 188 -24.24 10.75 -23.76
N ASP A 189 -24.35 10.13 -24.94
CA ASP A 189 -23.42 10.38 -26.04
C ASP A 189 -23.64 11.77 -26.66
N PRO A 190 -22.56 12.52 -26.95
CA PRO A 190 -22.67 13.85 -27.55
C PRO A 190 -23.24 13.77 -28.97
N VAL A 191 -24.15 14.68 -29.32
CA VAL A 191 -24.80 14.71 -30.64
C VAL A 191 -23.76 14.88 -31.77
N SER A 192 -22.62 15.51 -31.48
CA SER A 192 -21.53 15.72 -32.44
C SER A 192 -20.81 14.44 -32.87
N SER A 193 -20.93 13.34 -32.12
CA SER A 193 -20.28 12.06 -32.46
C SER A 193 -21.18 11.13 -33.29
N ILE A 194 -22.39 11.56 -33.67
CA ILE A 194 -23.31 10.77 -34.50
C ILE A 194 -22.75 10.61 -35.92
N ASN A 195 -22.64 9.36 -36.36
CA ASN A 195 -22.33 9.02 -37.74
C ASN A 195 -23.63 8.89 -38.54
N TRP A 196 -24.03 9.98 -39.19
CA TRP A 196 -25.25 10.04 -40.00
C TRP A 196 -25.25 9.04 -41.17
N LYS A 197 -24.08 8.72 -41.73
CA LYS A 197 -23.96 7.78 -42.86
C LYS A 197 -24.23 6.33 -42.44
N SER A 198 -23.75 5.93 -41.26
CA SER A 198 -24.03 4.60 -40.69
C SER A 198 -25.45 4.52 -40.13
N THR A 199 -25.96 5.60 -39.54
CA THR A 199 -27.35 5.73 -39.07
C THR A 199 -28.35 5.52 -40.21
N ALA A 200 -28.12 6.16 -41.37
CA ALA A 200 -28.97 6.01 -42.54
C ALA A 200 -29.02 4.59 -43.12
N ARG A 201 -27.98 3.77 -42.89
CA ARG A 201 -27.90 2.37 -43.38
C ARG A 201 -28.52 1.36 -42.43
N THR A 202 -28.44 1.62 -41.13
CA THR A 202 -28.87 0.69 -40.06
C THR A 202 -30.22 1.07 -39.44
N ASN A 203 -30.76 2.23 -39.82
CA ASN A 203 -32.03 2.80 -39.32
C ASN A 203 -32.09 2.94 -37.79
N SER A 204 -30.93 2.98 -37.14
CA SER A 204 -30.71 3.17 -35.71
C SER A 204 -29.61 4.22 -35.54
N LEU A 205 -29.67 5.05 -34.49
CA LEU A 205 -28.65 6.06 -34.24
C LEU A 205 -27.30 5.39 -33.96
N GLN A 206 -26.31 5.68 -34.81
CA GLN A 206 -24.95 5.16 -34.69
C GLN A 206 -23.97 6.29 -34.39
N VAL A 207 -22.99 5.99 -33.54
CA VAL A 207 -21.95 6.92 -33.07
C VAL A 207 -20.60 6.42 -33.54
N TYR A 208 -19.70 7.33 -33.91
CA TYR A 208 -18.31 6.97 -34.18
C TYR A 208 -17.69 6.33 -32.93
N LYS A 209 -17.15 5.12 -33.09
CA LYS A 209 -16.26 4.50 -32.11
C LYS A 209 -14.85 4.93 -32.51
N TYR A 210 -14.26 5.81 -31.73
CA TYR A 210 -12.88 6.24 -31.92
C TYR A 210 -11.92 5.18 -31.36
N ASP A 211 -10.86 4.87 -32.11
CA ASP A 211 -9.71 4.09 -31.62
C ASP A 211 -8.66 5.04 -31.06
N TYR A 212 -7.71 4.50 -30.30
CA TYR A 212 -6.56 5.27 -29.86
C TYR A 212 -5.55 5.34 -31.01
N SER A 213 -5.35 6.54 -31.58
CA SER A 213 -4.24 6.76 -32.50
C SER A 213 -2.95 6.92 -31.72
N ALA A 214 -1.93 6.19 -32.17
CA ALA A 214 -0.60 6.04 -31.58
C ALA A 214 -0.51 5.08 -30.38
N ASP A 215 0.52 4.24 -30.44
CA ASP A 215 1.03 3.38 -29.36
C ASP A 215 1.70 4.28 -28.30
N THR A 216 0.95 5.27 -27.83
CA THR A 216 1.44 6.32 -26.94
C THR A 216 1.68 5.70 -25.58
N LYS A 217 2.91 5.86 -25.11
CA LYS A 217 3.30 5.41 -23.77
C LYS A 217 3.08 6.55 -22.80
N LEU A 218 2.59 6.27 -21.61
CA LEU A 218 2.61 7.20 -20.50
C LEU A 218 3.81 6.87 -19.61
N LEU A 219 4.53 7.89 -19.16
CA LEU A 219 5.49 7.80 -18.08
C LEU A 219 5.11 8.81 -17.00
N ILE A 220 4.80 8.30 -15.81
CA ILE A 220 4.54 9.14 -14.64
C ILE A 220 5.86 9.39 -13.91
N LEU A 221 6.22 10.66 -13.74
CA LEU A 221 7.37 11.10 -12.95
C LEU A 221 6.85 11.71 -11.65
N PHE A 222 6.99 10.98 -10.55
CA PHE A 222 6.50 11.39 -9.24
C PHE A 222 7.62 11.93 -8.36
N ASN A 223 7.43 13.15 -7.86
CA ASN A 223 8.35 13.82 -6.95
C ASN A 223 7.89 13.68 -5.49
N ILE A 224 8.74 13.10 -4.64
CA ILE A 224 8.54 13.01 -3.18
C ILE A 224 9.09 14.24 -2.46
N ASP A 225 9.87 15.09 -3.13
CA ASP A 225 10.45 16.27 -2.49
C ASP A 225 9.35 17.28 -2.15
N SER A 226 9.40 17.83 -0.93
CA SER A 226 8.56 18.96 -0.54
C SER A 226 9.16 20.32 -0.93
N SER A 227 10.49 20.40 -1.10
CA SER A 227 11.16 21.60 -1.60
C SER A 227 12.52 21.29 -2.25
N SER A 228 13.02 22.24 -3.05
CA SER A 228 14.38 22.16 -3.60
C SER A 228 15.50 22.40 -2.59
N SER A 229 15.16 22.91 -1.40
CA SER A 229 16.14 23.16 -0.34
C SER A 229 16.60 21.84 0.28
N GLN A 230 17.89 21.77 0.62
CA GLN A 230 18.49 20.55 1.15
C GLN A 230 18.01 20.26 2.59
N ASP A 231 17.82 18.98 2.90
CA ASP A 231 17.76 18.41 4.26
C ASP A 231 16.52 18.60 5.16
N ASN A 232 15.30 18.77 4.62
CA ASN A 232 14.09 18.61 5.43
C ASN A 232 13.37 17.29 5.11
N TYR A 233 13.16 16.47 6.14
CA TYR A 233 12.14 15.43 6.09
C TYR A 233 10.78 16.11 5.90
N PRO A 234 9.89 15.54 5.08
CA PRO A 234 8.58 16.13 4.87
C PRO A 234 7.84 16.22 6.20
N ASN A 235 7.27 17.39 6.49
CA ASN A 235 6.39 17.56 7.65
C ASN A 235 5.12 16.70 7.48
N GLU A 236 4.33 16.53 8.54
CA GLU A 236 3.11 15.69 8.49
C GLU A 236 2.15 16.09 7.36
N LYS A 237 1.90 17.39 7.18
CA LYS A 237 1.09 17.92 6.07
C LYS A 237 1.68 17.66 4.68
N GLU A 238 3.01 17.69 4.57
CA GLU A 238 3.69 17.41 3.30
C GLU A 238 3.63 15.92 2.99
N CYS A 239 3.75 15.07 4.01
CA CYS A 239 3.51 13.63 3.88
C CYS A 239 2.10 13.36 3.34
N GLU A 240 1.07 14.02 3.88
CA GLU A 240 -0.31 13.88 3.39
C GLU A 240 -0.48 14.27 1.91
N LYS A 241 0.15 15.37 1.47
CA LYS A 241 0.17 15.77 0.06
C LYS A 241 0.88 14.74 -0.82
N ILE A 242 2.01 14.21 -0.38
CA ILE A 242 2.74 13.17 -1.12
C ILE A 242 1.89 11.89 -1.21
N GLU A 243 1.21 11.50 -0.12
CA GLU A 243 0.27 10.37 -0.16
C GLU A 243 -0.86 10.59 -1.17
N LEU A 244 -1.50 11.77 -1.16
CA LEU A 244 -2.50 12.14 -2.17
C LEU A 244 -1.96 11.99 -3.60
N GLY A 245 -0.72 12.44 -3.82
CA GLY A 245 -0.01 12.27 -5.09
C GLY A 245 0.16 10.80 -5.50
N ILE A 246 0.44 9.91 -4.55
CA ILE A 246 0.54 8.47 -4.79
C ILE A 246 -0.82 7.87 -5.15
N HIS A 247 -1.88 8.25 -4.44
CA HIS A 247 -3.25 7.82 -4.77
C HIS A 247 -3.69 8.32 -6.15
N PHE A 248 -3.36 9.57 -6.50
CA PHE A 248 -3.61 10.11 -7.83
C PHE A 248 -2.85 9.32 -8.90
N CYS A 249 -1.55 9.08 -8.73
CA CYS A 249 -0.76 8.27 -9.64
C CYS A 249 -1.34 6.85 -9.79
N ALA A 250 -1.76 6.21 -8.69
CA ALA A 250 -2.39 4.90 -8.73
C ALA A 250 -3.68 4.89 -9.56
N SER A 251 -4.45 5.97 -9.48
CA SER A 251 -5.69 6.17 -10.26
C SER A 251 -5.42 6.32 -11.75
N ILE A 252 -4.40 7.11 -12.11
CA ILE A 252 -3.98 7.28 -13.49
C ILE A 252 -3.51 5.94 -14.06
N VAL A 253 -2.64 5.22 -13.34
CA VAL A 253 -2.11 3.92 -13.78
C VAL A 253 -3.24 2.89 -13.98
N ASP A 254 -4.19 2.81 -13.05
CA ASP A 254 -5.35 1.92 -13.18
C ASP A 254 -6.17 2.25 -14.43
N LYS A 255 -6.46 3.53 -14.64
CA LYS A 255 -7.25 4.02 -15.77
C LYS A 255 -6.55 3.78 -17.10
N THR A 256 -5.27 4.15 -17.22
CA THR A 256 -4.53 4.06 -18.48
C THR A 256 -4.25 2.61 -18.87
N ILE A 257 -3.89 1.75 -17.92
CA ILE A 257 -3.69 0.32 -18.21
C ILE A 257 -5.03 -0.34 -18.61
N LYS A 258 -6.16 0.03 -17.97
CA LYS A 258 -7.50 -0.45 -18.39
C LYS A 258 -7.88 0.02 -19.80
N GLN A 259 -7.42 1.21 -20.21
CA GLN A 259 -7.61 1.75 -21.56
C GLN A 259 -6.63 1.17 -22.60
N GLY A 260 -5.69 0.33 -22.19
CA GLY A 260 -4.71 -0.29 -23.08
C GLY A 260 -3.44 0.54 -23.31
N ILE A 261 -3.26 1.64 -22.57
CA ILE A 261 -2.11 2.54 -22.70
C ILE A 261 -0.94 2.00 -21.88
N SER A 262 0.22 1.82 -22.53
CA SER A 262 1.44 1.36 -21.86
C SER A 262 1.93 2.40 -20.86
N THR A 263 1.93 2.07 -19.57
CA THR A 263 2.21 3.03 -18.49
C THR A 263 3.44 2.63 -17.68
N GLY A 264 4.32 3.59 -17.45
CA GLY A 264 5.53 3.49 -16.62
C GLY A 264 5.44 4.41 -15.42
N PHE A 265 6.27 4.16 -14.42
CA PHE A 265 6.31 4.93 -13.18
C PHE A 265 7.75 5.13 -12.74
N CYS A 266 8.15 6.37 -12.51
CA CYS A 266 9.46 6.71 -11.98
C CYS A 266 9.33 7.69 -10.82
N CYS A 267 10.09 7.47 -9.76
CA CYS A 267 10.01 8.25 -8.53
C CYS A 267 11.38 8.40 -7.86
N ASN A 268 11.63 9.58 -7.26
CA ASN A 268 12.93 9.92 -6.66
C ASN A 268 13.07 9.40 -5.23
N GLY A 269 12.06 8.66 -4.75
CA GLY A 269 12.11 7.86 -3.53
C GLY A 269 12.82 6.53 -3.69
N HIS A 270 12.78 5.75 -2.60
CA HIS A 270 13.38 4.44 -2.54
C HIS A 270 12.52 3.43 -1.79
N PHE A 271 12.88 2.15 -1.89
CA PHE A 271 12.32 1.09 -1.08
C PHE A 271 13.10 0.92 0.22
N ARG A 272 12.53 0.23 1.20
CA ARG A 272 13.22 -0.02 2.48
C ARG A 272 14.54 -0.78 2.28
N ASP A 273 14.54 -1.75 1.38
CA ASP A 273 15.67 -2.66 1.13
C ASP A 273 16.67 -2.15 0.08
N GLN A 274 16.26 -1.19 -0.77
CA GLN A 274 17.05 -0.70 -1.90
C GLN A 274 17.04 0.83 -1.92
N LYS A 275 18.22 1.44 -1.88
CA LYS A 275 18.41 2.92 -1.87
C LYS A 275 18.60 3.50 -3.28
N GLU A 276 17.97 2.91 -4.27
CA GLU A 276 17.99 3.40 -5.65
C GLU A 276 16.66 4.08 -5.98
N ILE A 277 16.66 4.91 -7.03
CA ILE A 277 15.43 5.50 -7.54
C ILE A 277 14.50 4.39 -8.06
N VAL A 278 13.20 4.60 -7.92
CA VAL A 278 12.22 3.70 -8.51
C VAL A 278 12.09 4.06 -9.98
N ASN A 279 12.36 3.11 -10.88
CA ASN A 279 12.21 3.30 -12.33
C ASN A 279 11.59 2.05 -12.97
N ILE A 280 10.32 2.15 -13.34
CA ILE A 280 9.54 1.08 -13.96
C ILE A 280 9.22 1.51 -15.40
N PRO A 281 9.71 0.76 -16.42
CA PRO A 281 9.48 1.12 -17.82
C PRO A 281 8.01 0.96 -18.20
N SER A 282 7.57 1.71 -19.22
CA SER A 282 6.20 1.68 -19.70
C SER A 282 5.85 0.34 -20.36
N ARG A 283 4.83 -0.34 -19.83
CA ARG A 283 4.25 -1.58 -20.39
C ARG A 283 2.74 -1.57 -20.21
N CYS A 284 2.03 -2.40 -20.96
CA CYS A 284 0.58 -2.61 -20.80
C CYS A 284 0.32 -4.06 -20.41
N SER A 285 0.06 -4.33 -19.12
CA SER A 285 -0.45 -5.62 -18.66
C SER A 285 -1.03 -5.52 -17.25
N LYS A 286 -1.87 -6.49 -16.87
CA LYS A 286 -2.33 -6.61 -15.48
C LYS A 286 -1.17 -6.83 -14.50
N ILE A 287 -0.11 -7.54 -14.92
CA ILE A 287 1.10 -7.73 -14.11
C ILE A 287 1.81 -6.39 -13.88
N GLN A 288 1.88 -5.55 -14.91
CA GLN A 288 2.46 -4.20 -14.82
C GLN A 288 1.70 -3.35 -13.80
N LEU A 289 0.37 -3.36 -13.83
CA LEU A 289 -0.48 -2.63 -12.88
C LEU A 289 -0.09 -2.96 -11.43
N PHE A 290 -0.05 -4.25 -11.09
CA PHE A 290 0.31 -4.68 -9.73
C PHE A 290 1.80 -4.46 -9.41
N THR A 291 2.69 -4.49 -10.40
CA THR A 291 4.10 -4.15 -10.21
C THR A 291 4.27 -2.68 -9.82
N ILE A 292 3.52 -1.77 -10.47
CA ILE A 292 3.53 -0.34 -10.12
C ILE A 292 2.88 -0.13 -8.75
N PHE A 293 1.75 -0.78 -8.46
CA PHE A 293 1.12 -0.69 -7.14
C PHE A 293 2.00 -1.22 -6.01
N GLU A 294 2.73 -2.31 -6.25
CA GLU A 294 3.69 -2.84 -5.29
C GLU A 294 4.83 -1.86 -5.04
N ALA A 295 5.35 -1.22 -6.08
CA ALA A 295 6.35 -0.18 -5.93
C ALA A 295 5.81 1.03 -5.14
N MET A 296 4.59 1.49 -5.44
CA MET A 296 3.93 2.56 -4.68
C MET A 296 3.68 2.16 -3.22
N ALA A 297 3.32 0.91 -2.93
CA ALA A 297 3.15 0.40 -1.57
C ALA A 297 4.47 0.38 -0.78
N LYS A 298 5.57 -0.02 -1.42
CA LYS A 298 6.92 -0.10 -0.80
C LYS A 298 7.63 1.25 -0.67
N LEU A 299 7.17 2.25 -1.41
CA LEU A 299 7.79 3.57 -1.52
C LEU A 299 7.89 4.26 -0.15
N GLN A 300 9.10 4.63 0.24
CA GLN A 300 9.37 5.47 1.41
C GLN A 300 9.29 6.94 1.02
N LEU A 301 8.72 7.78 1.89
CA LEU A 301 8.61 9.23 1.72
C LEU A 301 9.94 9.94 2.00
N HIS A 302 11.02 9.44 1.41
CA HIS A 302 12.37 9.95 1.58
C HIS A 302 13.09 9.93 0.23
N ARG A 303 13.71 11.05 -0.13
CA ARG A 303 14.38 11.21 -1.42
C ARG A 303 15.76 10.57 -1.44
N VAL A 304 16.12 9.99 -2.58
CA VAL A 304 17.50 9.54 -2.85
C VAL A 304 18.30 10.63 -3.54
N VAL A 305 17.68 11.25 -4.54
CA VAL A 305 18.26 12.31 -5.38
C VAL A 305 17.23 13.41 -5.58
N SER A 306 17.70 14.62 -5.86
CA SER A 306 16.81 15.72 -6.23
C SER A 306 16.07 15.40 -7.54
N PHE A 307 14.82 15.85 -7.61
CA PHE A 307 13.94 15.52 -8.74
C PHE A 307 14.51 15.91 -10.11
N TYR A 308 15.09 17.12 -10.22
CA TYR A 308 15.72 17.57 -11.47
C TYR A 308 16.91 16.68 -11.89
N THR A 309 17.69 16.16 -10.93
CA THR A 309 18.83 15.27 -11.22
C THR A 309 18.33 13.93 -11.73
N MET A 310 17.24 13.41 -11.15
CA MET A 310 16.62 12.19 -11.65
C MET A 310 16.15 12.37 -13.09
N ILE A 311 15.41 13.44 -13.42
CA ILE A 311 14.96 13.71 -14.80
C ILE A 311 16.15 13.71 -15.76
N LYS A 312 17.22 14.42 -15.39
CA LYS A 312 18.44 14.48 -16.19
C LYS A 312 19.07 13.10 -16.46
N ASN A 313 19.04 12.21 -15.46
CA ASN A 313 19.60 10.86 -15.58
C ASN A 313 18.75 9.95 -16.48
N ILE A 314 17.42 10.06 -16.39
CA ILE A 314 16.50 9.18 -17.14
C ILE A 314 16.19 9.70 -18.54
N LYS A 315 16.35 11.01 -18.80
CA LYS A 315 15.97 11.68 -20.06
C LYS A 315 16.35 10.91 -21.32
N ASN A 316 17.59 10.42 -21.39
CA ASN A 316 18.09 9.71 -22.58
C ASN A 316 17.54 8.28 -22.75
N SER A 317 16.92 7.73 -21.70
CA SER A 317 16.32 6.39 -21.71
C SER A 317 14.83 6.41 -22.06
N ILE A 318 14.20 7.58 -22.10
CA ILE A 318 12.77 7.73 -22.39
C ILE A 318 12.55 7.60 -23.91
N PRO A 319 11.69 6.67 -24.38
CA PRO A 319 11.34 6.57 -25.80
C PRO A 319 10.62 7.84 -26.29
N LYS A 320 10.88 8.28 -27.52
CA LYS A 320 10.32 9.54 -28.07
C LYS A 320 8.79 9.59 -28.10
N ASP A 321 8.12 8.45 -28.27
CA ASP A 321 6.65 8.34 -28.32
C ASP A 321 6.03 8.17 -26.92
N THR A 322 6.59 8.86 -25.92
CA THR A 322 6.16 8.78 -24.53
C THR A 322 5.69 10.14 -24.05
N ASP A 323 4.42 10.21 -23.64
CA ASP A 323 3.83 11.31 -22.91
C ASP A 323 4.27 11.24 -21.45
N ILE A 324 4.58 12.40 -20.86
CA ILE A 324 5.13 12.50 -19.51
C ILE A 324 4.17 13.27 -18.62
N LEU A 325 3.73 12.62 -17.54
CA LEU A 325 2.97 13.27 -16.48
C LEU A 325 3.89 13.47 -15.27
N ILE A 326 4.19 14.72 -14.94
CA ILE A 326 4.96 15.08 -13.75
C ILE A 326 3.98 15.39 -12.63
N VAL A 327 4.17 14.78 -11.46
CA VAL A 327 3.39 15.05 -10.26
C VAL A 327 4.35 15.49 -9.16
N SER A 328 4.17 16.70 -8.64
CA SER A 328 5.09 17.32 -7.67
C SER A 328 4.36 18.22 -6.67
N LEU A 329 4.97 18.48 -5.51
CA LEU A 329 4.45 19.43 -4.53
C LEU A 329 4.83 20.88 -4.85
N TYR A 330 5.90 21.07 -5.61
CA TYR A 330 6.42 22.39 -5.97
C TYR A 330 6.98 22.39 -7.39
N ASN A 331 7.19 23.59 -7.94
CA ASN A 331 7.73 23.77 -9.27
C ASN A 331 8.73 24.93 -9.28
N ASP A 332 10.02 24.60 -9.31
CA ASP A 332 11.12 25.56 -9.32
C ASP A 332 11.72 25.71 -10.72
N GLU A 333 12.49 26.78 -10.93
CA GLU A 333 13.18 27.06 -12.20
C GLU A 333 14.00 25.87 -12.71
N LYS A 334 14.68 25.13 -11.82
CA LYS A 334 15.44 23.93 -12.17
C LYS A 334 14.57 22.80 -12.72
N ILE A 335 13.36 22.63 -12.18
CA ILE A 335 12.39 21.63 -12.67
C ILE A 335 11.84 22.10 -14.02
N GLN A 336 11.48 23.38 -14.14
CA GLN A 336 10.99 23.98 -15.38
C GLN A 336 12.01 23.86 -16.52
N GLU A 337 13.30 24.07 -16.26
CA GLU A 337 14.37 23.88 -17.23
C GLU A 337 14.38 22.44 -17.76
N GLN A 338 14.28 21.45 -16.87
CA GLN A 338 14.21 20.03 -17.27
C GLN A 338 12.91 19.71 -18.03
N VAL A 339 11.79 20.32 -17.68
CA VAL A 339 10.52 20.21 -18.44
C VAL A 339 10.69 20.77 -19.86
N HIS A 340 11.29 21.95 -20.01
CA HIS A 340 11.57 22.53 -21.32
C HIS A 340 12.50 21.66 -22.15
N GLU A 341 13.50 21.05 -21.53
CA GLU A 341 14.39 20.09 -22.18
C GLU A 341 13.66 18.83 -22.67
N LEU A 342 12.73 18.28 -21.88
CA LEU A 342 11.91 17.13 -22.29
C LEU A 342 10.99 17.49 -23.46
N LYS A 343 10.36 18.68 -23.43
CA LYS A 343 9.55 19.19 -24.54
C LYS A 343 10.38 19.38 -25.82
N ARG A 344 11.61 19.90 -25.70
CA ARG A 344 12.56 20.01 -26.82
C ARG A 344 12.98 18.66 -27.41
N SER A 345 13.02 17.61 -26.58
CA SER A 345 13.30 16.24 -27.03
C SER A 345 12.12 15.59 -27.76
N GLY A 346 10.96 16.24 -27.81
CA GLY A 346 9.78 15.80 -28.56
C GLY A 346 8.68 15.13 -27.71
N HIS A 347 8.83 15.12 -26.38
CA HIS A 347 7.83 14.57 -25.46
C HIS A 347 6.72 15.61 -25.19
N ASP A 348 5.47 15.16 -25.09
CA ASP A 348 4.43 15.95 -24.46
C ASP A 348 4.59 15.86 -22.94
N VAL A 349 4.58 17.00 -22.24
CA VAL A 349 4.85 17.05 -20.80
C VAL A 349 3.81 17.91 -20.12
N GLU A 350 3.07 17.26 -19.22
CA GLU A 350 2.08 17.87 -18.34
C GLU A 350 2.57 17.80 -16.90
N THR A 351 2.34 18.88 -16.14
CA THR A 351 2.78 18.98 -14.75
C THR A 351 1.58 19.25 -13.86
N TRP A 352 1.34 18.36 -12.90
CA TRP A 352 0.42 18.58 -11.79
C TRP A 352 1.18 19.02 -10.55
N ILE A 353 0.76 20.14 -9.96
CA ILE A 353 1.27 20.64 -8.69
C ILE A 353 0.20 20.43 -7.63
N ILE A 354 0.52 19.64 -6.60
CA ILE A 354 -0.42 19.31 -5.52
C ILE A 354 -0.59 20.53 -4.61
N THR A 355 -1.82 21.03 -4.50
CA THR A 355 -2.15 22.22 -3.71
C THR A 355 -2.82 21.89 -2.37
N GLU A 356 -2.79 22.82 -1.41
CA GLU A 356 -3.36 22.59 -0.06
C GLU A 356 -4.87 22.37 -0.04
N SER A 357 -5.61 22.98 -0.96
CA SER A 357 -7.06 22.86 -1.06
C SER A 357 -7.55 21.46 -1.45
N GLU A 358 -6.66 20.58 -1.88
CA GLU A 358 -7.01 19.24 -2.41
C GLU A 358 -6.86 18.12 -1.37
N VAL A 359 -6.28 18.43 -0.20
CA VAL A 359 -6.08 17.46 0.89
C VAL A 359 -7.29 17.42 1.84
N GLU A 360 -8.02 18.52 1.96
CA GLU A 360 -9.30 18.63 2.70
C GLU A 360 -10.44 17.94 1.93
#